data_AF-A0A3B5MWP0-F1
#
_entry.id   AF-A0A3B5MWP0-F1
#
_cell.length_a   1.000
_cell.length_b   1.000
_cell.length_c   1.000
_cell.angle_alpha   90.00
_cell.angle_beta   90.00
_cell.angle_gamma   90.00
#
_symmetry.space_group_name_H-M   'P 1'
#
loop_
_entity.id
_entity.type
_entity.pdbx_description
1 polymer ?
#
loop_
_entity_poly.entity_id
_entity_poly.type
_entity_poly.pdbx_seq_one_letter_code
_entity_poly.pdbx_strand_id
1 'polypeptide(L)'
;MIIEKLREQLLKAKAFAIKFLELYLPMKQFFYNLIHPEYSAVTDVYVLMFLADTVDFIIIVFGFWAFGKHSTADITSSLSEDQVPGPFLVMVLIQFGTMVVDRALYLRKTVMGKVIFQVILVFGIHFWMFFILPGVTEENTVAQMWYFVKCIYFGLSAYQIRCGYPTRVLGNFLTKSYNYVNLFLFQFRLVPFLTELRAVMDWVWTDTSLSLSSWICVEDIYAHIFILKCWRESEKQRYPQPRGQKKKKVVKYGMGGMIVVLLICIVWFPLLFMSLVKSVAGVVNAPLDVSITITLAGFQPIFTMSAQQKQLHSQMAVQWLERYFAEDLIIAELKGSSNSLWTISPPSRLNLIEMLGSKEKGEKGEDQEFLITVSWTVQNLSLGAKSEMASGKNVIPLEMIPELIPRYIRAPSDSEATPVEQASDQIQEWWIVNQLDPGLLGNIGTKNEPGLNIYVFSDQVSPPSLGFLAGY
;
A
#
# COMPACT_ATOMS: atom_id res chain seq x y z
N MET A 1 60.38 31.80 -21.53
CA MET A 1 59.40 30.72 -21.77
C MET A 1 58.29 30.58 -20.71
N ILE A 2 58.56 30.17 -19.45
CA ILE A 2 57.49 30.00 -18.43
C ILE A 2 56.89 31.36 -18.02
N ILE A 3 57.74 32.37 -17.79
CA ILE A 3 57.33 33.73 -17.39
C ILE A 3 56.48 34.42 -18.49
N GLU A 4 56.77 34.15 -19.76
CA GLU A 4 56.00 34.68 -20.89
C GLU A 4 54.63 34.01 -21.02
N LYS A 5 54.55 32.68 -20.87
CA LYS A 5 53.26 31.97 -20.79
C LYS A 5 52.40 32.48 -19.64
N LEU A 6 52.99 32.80 -18.49
CA LEU A 6 52.29 33.33 -17.33
C LEU A 6 51.75 34.75 -17.58
N ARG A 7 52.53 35.61 -18.26
CA ARG A 7 52.07 36.94 -18.71
C ARG A 7 50.94 36.84 -19.74
N GLU A 8 51.02 35.89 -20.66
CA GLU A 8 49.98 35.69 -21.68
C GLU A 8 48.66 35.20 -21.05
N GLN A 9 48.73 34.29 -20.07
CA GLN A 9 47.56 33.86 -19.29
C GLN A 9 46.98 35.00 -18.43
N LEU A 10 47.82 35.84 -17.84
CA LEU A 10 47.38 37.03 -17.09
C LEU A 10 46.66 38.04 -18.00
N LEU A 11 47.16 38.26 -19.21
CA LEU A 11 46.51 39.15 -20.19
C LEU A 11 45.17 38.58 -20.67
N LYS A 12 45.08 37.26 -20.91
CA LYS A 12 43.83 36.57 -21.22
C LYS A 12 42.83 36.65 -20.06
N ALA A 13 43.28 36.44 -18.83
CA ALA A 13 42.45 36.57 -17.63
C ALA A 13 41.95 38.00 -17.42
N LYS A 14 42.80 39.02 -17.63
CA LYS A 14 42.40 40.44 -17.58
C LYS A 14 41.38 40.78 -18.68
N ALA A 15 41.58 40.30 -19.90
CA ALA A 15 40.63 40.51 -20.99
C ALA A 15 39.28 39.84 -20.70
N PHE A 16 39.29 38.64 -20.10
CA PHE A 16 38.07 37.95 -19.65
C PHE A 16 37.37 38.72 -18.52
N ALA A 17 38.13 39.24 -17.55
CA ALA A 17 37.58 40.04 -16.46
C ALA A 17 36.95 41.36 -16.94
N ILE A 18 37.56 42.04 -17.91
CA ILE A 18 36.99 43.26 -18.52
C ILE A 18 35.67 42.93 -19.25
N LYS A 19 35.65 41.86 -20.06
CA LYS A 19 34.42 41.39 -20.73
C LYS A 19 33.32 41.01 -19.72
N PHE A 20 33.70 40.36 -18.62
CA PHE A 20 32.75 40.03 -17.56
C PHE A 20 32.20 41.29 -16.88
N LEU A 21 33.04 42.30 -16.65
CA LEU A 21 32.61 43.58 -16.07
C LEU A 21 31.66 44.33 -17.01
N GLU A 22 31.92 44.34 -18.31
CA GLU A 22 31.04 44.91 -19.34
C GLU A 22 29.67 44.24 -19.39
N LEU A 23 29.59 42.92 -19.14
CA LEU A 23 28.32 42.19 -18.99
C LEU A 23 27.65 42.42 -17.63
N TYR A 24 28.42 42.52 -16.55
CA TYR A 24 27.90 42.68 -15.19
C TYR A 24 27.31 44.07 -14.94
N LEU A 25 27.90 45.14 -15.48
CA LEU A 25 27.40 46.51 -15.31
C LEU A 25 25.92 46.69 -15.74
N PRO A 26 25.50 46.34 -16.96
CA PRO A 26 24.12 46.49 -17.39
C PRO A 26 23.17 45.58 -16.61
N MET A 27 23.59 44.37 -16.22
CA MET A 27 22.81 43.50 -15.35
C MET A 27 22.59 44.13 -13.97
N LYS A 28 23.66 44.64 -13.34
CA LYS A 28 23.57 45.33 -12.06
C LYS A 28 22.67 46.56 -12.15
N GLN A 29 22.81 47.35 -13.22
CA GLN A 29 21.99 48.54 -13.45
C GLN A 29 20.50 48.16 -13.61
N PHE A 30 20.21 47.09 -14.36
CA PHE A 30 18.84 46.59 -14.53
C PHE A 30 18.21 46.16 -13.21
N PHE A 31 18.91 45.34 -12.41
CA PHE A 31 18.40 44.92 -11.09
C PHE A 31 18.29 46.07 -10.11
N TYR A 32 19.21 47.05 -10.16
CA TYR A 32 19.12 48.25 -9.34
C TYR A 32 17.85 49.06 -9.68
N ASN A 33 17.59 49.29 -10.96
CA ASN A 33 16.40 50.00 -11.44
C ASN A 33 15.10 49.23 -11.15
N LEU A 34 15.15 47.89 -11.16
CA LEU A 34 14.01 47.03 -10.81
C LEU A 34 13.67 47.11 -9.31
N ILE A 35 14.69 47.16 -8.45
CA ILE A 35 14.51 47.22 -6.99
C ILE A 35 14.17 48.64 -6.52
N HIS A 36 14.73 49.67 -7.17
CA HIS A 36 14.55 51.08 -6.83
C HIS A 36 14.00 51.87 -8.03
N PRO A 37 12.75 51.61 -8.46
CA PRO A 37 12.13 52.39 -9.53
C PRO A 37 11.80 53.81 -9.03
N GLU A 38 11.87 54.80 -9.93
CA GLU A 38 11.47 56.19 -9.62
C GLU A 38 9.98 56.30 -9.23
N TYR A 39 9.15 55.45 -9.83
CA TYR A 39 7.72 55.35 -9.54
C TYR A 39 7.27 53.88 -9.58
N SER A 40 6.44 53.48 -8.61
CA SER A 40 5.93 52.12 -8.48
C SER A 40 4.40 52.15 -8.39
N ALA A 41 3.74 51.59 -9.41
CA ALA A 41 2.29 51.41 -9.43
C ALA A 41 1.90 50.19 -8.59
N VAL A 42 1.85 50.39 -7.26
CA VAL A 42 1.64 49.32 -6.28
C VAL A 42 0.32 48.57 -6.49
N THR A 43 0.41 47.24 -6.54
CA THR A 43 -0.75 46.34 -6.65
C THR A 43 -0.61 45.17 -5.69
N ASP A 44 -1.73 44.61 -5.22
CA ASP A 44 -1.74 43.39 -4.40
C ASP A 44 -2.29 42.21 -5.20
N VAL A 45 -1.38 41.37 -5.69
CA VAL A 45 -1.70 40.18 -6.50
C VAL A 45 -1.45 38.89 -5.70
N TYR A 46 -1.05 38.99 -4.43
CA TYR A 46 -0.66 37.84 -3.61
C TYR A 46 -1.79 36.80 -3.49
N VAL A 47 -3.05 37.24 -3.40
CA VAL A 47 -4.19 36.32 -3.32
C VAL A 47 -4.29 35.43 -4.57
N LEU A 48 -4.04 35.98 -5.76
CA LEU A 48 -4.06 35.20 -7.00
C LEU A 48 -2.87 34.23 -7.07
N MET A 49 -1.69 34.65 -6.58
CA MET A 49 -0.51 33.79 -6.47
C MET A 49 -0.76 32.62 -5.52
N PHE A 50 -1.32 32.89 -4.34
CA PHE A 50 -1.67 31.86 -3.35
C PHE A 50 -2.72 30.88 -3.87
N LEU A 51 -3.71 31.36 -4.64
CA LEU A 51 -4.68 30.50 -5.30
C LEU A 51 -4.04 29.59 -6.34
N ALA A 52 -3.12 30.11 -7.16
CA ALA A 52 -2.37 29.28 -8.12
C ALA A 52 -1.57 28.20 -7.39
N ASP A 53 -0.85 28.56 -6.32
CA ASP A 53 -0.10 27.61 -5.49
C ASP A 53 -1.01 26.56 -4.81
N THR A 54 -2.21 26.95 -4.37
CA THR A 54 -3.20 26.03 -3.79
C THR A 54 -3.71 25.05 -4.84
N VAL A 55 -3.98 25.53 -6.07
CA VAL A 55 -4.37 24.67 -7.19
C VAL A 55 -3.22 23.71 -7.55
N ASP A 56 -1.98 24.17 -7.57
CA ASP A 56 -0.80 23.32 -7.77
C ASP A 56 -0.70 22.23 -6.70
N PHE A 57 -0.91 22.58 -5.43
CA PHE A 57 -0.89 21.63 -4.33
C PHE A 57 -2.00 20.57 -4.48
N ILE A 58 -3.21 20.99 -4.87
CA ILE A 58 -4.33 20.10 -5.17
C ILE A 58 -3.98 19.16 -6.33
N ILE A 59 -3.39 19.67 -7.42
CA ILE A 59 -2.95 18.88 -8.57
C ILE A 59 -1.91 17.84 -8.16
N ILE A 60 -0.92 18.22 -7.34
CA ILE A 60 0.09 17.28 -6.84
C ILE A 60 -0.59 16.19 -6.01
N VAL A 61 -1.40 16.56 -5.00
CA VAL A 61 -2.04 15.61 -4.07
C VAL A 61 -2.95 14.63 -4.79
N PHE A 62 -3.82 15.11 -5.69
CA PHE A 62 -4.65 14.21 -6.48
C PHE A 62 -3.83 13.43 -7.50
N GLY A 63 -2.77 14.02 -8.03
CA GLY A 63 -1.85 13.43 -9.00
C GLY A 63 -0.95 12.31 -8.48
N PHE A 64 -1.08 11.87 -7.23
CA PHE A 64 -0.20 10.85 -6.64
C PHE A 64 -0.14 9.56 -7.47
N TRP A 65 -1.26 9.17 -8.12
CA TRP A 65 -1.32 7.98 -8.98
C TRP A 65 -0.40 8.10 -10.20
N ALA A 66 -0.16 9.32 -10.68
CA ALA A 66 0.52 9.56 -11.94
C ALA A 66 2.05 9.61 -11.79
N PHE A 67 2.55 9.76 -10.55
CA PHE A 67 3.99 9.79 -10.25
C PHE A 67 4.52 8.44 -9.72
N GLY A 68 3.68 7.40 -9.71
CA GLY A 68 4.07 6.02 -9.40
C GLY A 68 4.57 5.26 -10.64
N LYS A 69 5.34 4.19 -10.43
CA LYS A 69 5.85 3.32 -11.51
C LYS A 69 4.77 2.43 -12.15
N HIS A 70 3.55 2.44 -11.63
CA HIS A 70 2.49 1.54 -12.04
C HIS A 70 1.56 2.23 -13.03
N SER A 71 1.52 1.68 -14.24
CA SER A 71 0.53 2.04 -15.26
C SER A 71 -0.89 1.91 -14.71
N THR A 72 -1.81 2.70 -15.26
CA THR A 72 -3.21 2.94 -14.85
C THR A 72 -4.11 1.72 -14.59
N ALA A 73 -3.60 0.49 -14.69
CA ALA A 73 -4.39 -0.74 -14.65
C ALA A 73 -4.57 -1.37 -13.25
N ASP A 74 -3.72 -1.08 -12.25
CA ASP A 74 -3.83 -1.72 -10.93
C ASP A 74 -3.78 -0.72 -9.76
N ILE A 75 -4.92 -0.07 -9.51
CA ILE A 75 -5.14 0.73 -8.30
C ILE A 75 -5.06 -0.16 -7.05
N THR A 76 -5.48 -1.42 -7.17
CA THR A 76 -5.47 -2.41 -6.08
C THR A 76 -4.07 -2.94 -5.76
N SER A 77 -3.17 -3.05 -6.74
CA SER A 77 -1.77 -3.44 -6.47
C SER A 77 -0.97 -2.26 -5.91
N SER A 78 -1.22 -1.04 -6.38
CA SER A 78 -0.58 0.18 -5.88
C SER A 78 -1.01 0.53 -4.45
N LEU A 79 -2.23 0.14 -4.02
CA LEU A 79 -2.66 0.26 -2.62
C LEU A 79 -2.07 -0.85 -1.74
N SER A 80 -1.67 -1.98 -2.34
CA SER A 80 -1.03 -3.09 -1.62
C SER A 80 0.47 -2.90 -1.40
N GLU A 81 1.13 -2.11 -2.25
CA GLU A 81 2.46 -1.59 -1.96
C GLU A 81 2.32 -0.32 -1.09
N ASP A 82 2.52 -0.45 0.22
CA ASP A 82 2.53 0.65 1.22
C ASP A 82 3.63 1.73 0.98
N GLN A 83 4.13 1.87 -0.25
CA GLN A 83 5.21 2.78 -0.60
C GLN A 83 4.69 4.02 -1.34
N VAL A 84 4.71 5.15 -0.64
CA VAL A 84 4.48 6.47 -1.25
C VAL A 84 5.61 6.77 -2.25
N PRO A 85 5.32 7.17 -3.50
CA PRO A 85 6.35 7.49 -4.48
C PRO A 85 7.29 8.60 -3.96
N GLY A 86 8.60 8.30 -3.90
CA GLY A 86 9.61 9.23 -3.40
C GLY A 86 9.61 10.61 -4.09
N PRO A 87 9.53 10.70 -5.44
CA PRO A 87 9.47 11.98 -6.14
C PRO A 87 8.26 12.84 -5.75
N PHE A 88 7.09 12.22 -5.56
CA PHE A 88 5.87 12.91 -5.13
C PHE A 88 6.06 13.57 -3.76
N LEU A 89 6.64 12.86 -2.79
CA LEU A 89 6.93 13.39 -1.45
C LEU A 89 7.83 14.63 -1.50
N VAL A 90 8.89 14.58 -2.32
CA VAL A 90 9.80 15.71 -2.51
C VAL A 90 9.08 16.91 -3.14
N MET A 91 8.20 16.68 -4.13
CA MET A 91 7.40 17.74 -4.76
C MET A 91 6.47 18.41 -3.77
N VAL A 92 5.75 17.64 -2.95
CA VAL A 92 4.85 18.19 -1.91
C VAL A 92 5.64 19.02 -0.90
N LEU A 93 6.80 18.53 -0.44
CA LEU A 93 7.65 19.23 0.52
C LEU A 93 8.19 20.55 -0.04
N ILE A 94 8.70 20.53 -1.28
CA ILE A 94 9.17 21.74 -1.97
C ILE A 94 8.00 22.70 -2.18
N GLN A 95 6.84 22.23 -2.64
CA GLN A 95 5.66 23.06 -2.85
C GLN A 95 5.25 23.76 -1.55
N PHE A 96 5.10 23.02 -0.46
CA PHE A 96 4.78 23.58 0.84
C PHE A 96 5.84 24.59 1.32
N GLY A 97 7.13 24.24 1.20
CA GLY A 97 8.23 25.13 1.57
C GLY A 97 8.22 26.45 0.76
N THR A 98 7.97 26.37 -0.54
CA THR A 98 7.90 27.56 -1.41
C THR A 98 6.72 28.48 -1.04
N MET A 99 5.55 27.92 -0.68
CA MET A 99 4.43 28.72 -0.18
C MET A 99 4.77 29.47 1.11
N VAL A 100 5.44 28.80 2.06
CA VAL A 100 5.83 29.40 3.35
C VAL A 100 6.85 30.53 3.14
N VAL A 101 7.87 30.31 2.30
CA VAL A 101 8.88 31.33 1.98
C VAL A 101 8.24 32.51 1.24
N ASP A 102 7.32 32.25 0.32
CA ASP A 102 6.61 33.33 -0.38
C ASP A 102 5.77 34.17 0.58
N ARG A 103 5.05 33.54 1.52
CA ARG A 103 4.31 34.26 2.57
C ARG A 103 5.24 35.15 3.41
N ALA A 104 6.41 34.63 3.79
CA ALA A 104 7.40 35.39 4.55
C ALA A 104 7.91 36.62 3.79
N LEU A 105 8.25 36.46 2.51
CA LEU A 105 8.72 37.56 1.64
C LEU A 105 7.62 38.60 1.42
N TYR A 106 6.37 38.16 1.25
CA TYR A 106 5.21 39.04 1.11
C TYR A 106 5.00 39.90 2.37
N LEU A 107 5.07 39.31 3.57
CA LEU A 107 4.88 40.03 4.83
C LEU A 107 6.01 41.02 5.12
N ARG A 108 7.26 40.65 4.81
CA ARG A 108 8.43 41.53 4.94
C ARG A 108 8.51 42.61 3.84
N LYS A 109 7.71 42.50 2.78
CA LYS A 109 7.65 43.46 1.65
C LYS A 109 8.98 43.67 0.94
N THR A 110 9.88 42.68 0.95
CA THR A 110 11.23 42.80 0.38
C THR A 110 11.25 42.43 -1.11
N VAL A 111 11.27 43.45 -1.99
CA VAL A 111 11.36 43.23 -3.45
C VAL A 111 12.64 42.49 -3.83
N MET A 112 13.79 42.86 -3.23
CA MET A 112 15.07 42.20 -3.47
C MET A 112 15.02 40.70 -3.16
N GLY A 113 14.46 40.32 -2.00
CA GLY A 113 14.31 38.92 -1.60
C GLY A 113 13.41 38.15 -2.56
N LYS A 114 12.31 38.78 -3.01
CA LYS A 114 11.40 38.18 -3.98
C LYS A 114 12.04 37.95 -5.35
N VAL A 115 12.88 38.87 -5.83
CA VAL A 115 13.63 38.70 -7.09
C VAL A 115 14.58 37.51 -7.00
N ILE A 116 15.37 37.42 -5.94
CA ILE A 116 16.31 36.31 -5.72
C ILE A 116 15.55 34.97 -5.67
N PHE A 117 14.44 34.94 -4.92
CA PHE A 117 13.58 33.76 -4.81
C PHE A 117 12.99 33.35 -6.16
N GLN A 118 12.48 34.31 -6.95
CA GLN A 118 11.94 34.06 -8.28
C GLN A 118 12.99 33.42 -9.20
N VAL A 119 14.22 33.95 -9.22
CA VAL A 119 15.30 33.44 -10.07
C VAL A 119 15.63 31.99 -9.69
N ILE A 120 15.83 31.71 -8.40
CA ILE A 120 16.14 30.36 -7.91
C ILE A 120 15.02 29.39 -8.26
N LEU A 121 13.75 29.79 -8.05
CA LEU A 121 12.59 28.91 -8.24
C LEU A 121 12.34 28.61 -9.73
N VAL A 122 12.50 29.61 -10.61
CA VAL A 122 12.39 29.39 -12.06
C VAL A 122 13.46 28.39 -12.52
N PHE A 123 14.73 28.62 -12.21
CA PHE A 123 15.80 27.70 -12.60
C PHE A 123 15.62 26.30 -11.98
N GLY A 124 15.25 26.23 -10.71
CA GLY A 124 15.02 24.96 -10.01
C GLY A 124 13.91 24.12 -10.62
N ILE A 125 12.75 24.72 -10.90
CA ILE A 125 11.59 24.01 -11.46
C ILE A 125 11.85 23.59 -12.91
N HIS A 126 12.48 24.45 -13.74
CA HIS A 126 12.83 24.06 -15.11
C HIS A 126 13.86 22.95 -15.13
N PHE A 127 14.91 23.03 -14.31
CA PHE A 127 15.91 21.97 -14.21
C PHE A 127 15.28 20.65 -13.76
N TRP A 128 14.46 20.69 -12.71
CA TRP A 128 13.78 19.50 -12.19
C TRP A 128 12.84 18.88 -13.22
N MET A 129 12.04 19.69 -13.91
CA MET A 129 11.03 19.19 -14.85
C MET A 129 11.62 18.68 -16.16
N PHE A 130 12.71 19.28 -16.68
CA PHE A 130 13.29 18.85 -17.95
C PHE A 130 14.36 17.78 -17.81
N PHE A 131 15.06 17.69 -16.67
CA PHE A 131 16.16 16.72 -16.50
C PHE A 131 15.84 15.59 -15.52
N ILE A 132 15.13 15.87 -14.41
CA ILE A 132 14.89 14.84 -13.37
C ILE A 132 13.62 14.06 -13.65
N LEU A 133 12.50 14.74 -13.91
CA LEU A 133 11.20 14.09 -14.09
C LEU A 133 11.17 13.10 -15.28
N PRO A 134 11.67 13.43 -16.49
CA PRO A 134 11.63 12.52 -17.63
C PRO A 134 12.56 11.31 -17.45
N GLY A 135 13.54 11.40 -16.55
CA GLY A 135 14.40 10.28 -16.18
C GLY A 135 13.71 9.26 -15.26
N VAL A 136 12.56 9.61 -14.66
CA VAL A 136 11.84 8.78 -13.68
C VAL A 136 10.46 8.35 -14.18
N THR A 137 9.78 9.18 -14.98
CA THR A 137 8.40 8.93 -15.44
C THR A 137 8.25 9.27 -16.93
N GLU A 138 7.46 8.48 -17.65
CA GLU A 138 7.05 8.80 -19.04
C GLU A 138 6.02 9.95 -19.08
N GLU A 139 5.65 10.40 -20.28
CA GLU A 139 4.81 11.59 -20.50
C GLU A 139 3.56 11.63 -19.61
N ASN A 140 3.51 12.62 -18.72
CA ASN A 140 2.46 12.73 -17.71
C ASN A 140 1.68 14.04 -17.87
N THR A 141 0.38 13.91 -18.19
CA THR A 141 -0.54 15.04 -18.32
C THR A 141 -0.72 15.82 -17.02
N VAL A 142 -0.63 15.15 -15.87
CA VAL A 142 -0.71 15.80 -14.54
C VAL A 142 0.49 16.73 -14.33
N ALA A 143 1.69 16.29 -14.70
CA ALA A 143 2.89 17.11 -14.59
C ALA A 143 2.84 18.32 -15.55
N GLN A 144 2.28 18.16 -16.75
CA GLN A 144 2.06 19.27 -17.68
C GLN A 144 1.06 20.30 -17.12
N MET A 145 -0.05 19.85 -16.54
CA MET A 145 -1.02 20.76 -15.89
C MET A 145 -0.41 21.49 -14.70
N TRP A 146 0.35 20.79 -13.86
CA TRP A 146 1.07 21.40 -12.74
C TRP A 146 2.06 22.46 -13.22
N TYR A 147 2.87 22.17 -14.24
CA TYR A 147 3.80 23.14 -14.78
C TYR A 147 3.09 24.36 -15.40
N PHE A 148 1.99 24.14 -16.11
CA PHE A 148 1.21 25.23 -16.69
C PHE A 148 0.70 26.20 -15.61
N VAL A 149 0.14 25.67 -14.52
CA VAL A 149 -0.31 26.51 -13.38
C VAL A 149 0.88 27.18 -12.68
N LYS A 150 2.02 26.49 -12.54
CA LYS A 150 3.26 27.12 -12.06
C LYS A 150 3.78 28.25 -12.95
N CYS A 151 3.63 28.17 -14.27
CA CYS A 151 3.95 29.26 -15.19
C CYS A 151 3.04 30.47 -14.97
N ILE A 152 1.75 30.26 -14.68
CA ILE A 152 0.83 31.34 -14.29
C ILE A 152 1.31 31.99 -12.99
N TYR A 153 1.69 31.19 -11.99
CA TYR A 153 2.29 31.70 -10.75
C TYR A 153 3.54 32.55 -11.04
N PHE A 154 4.45 32.10 -11.90
CA PHE A 154 5.64 32.87 -12.27
C PHE A 154 5.29 34.20 -12.93
N GLY A 155 4.29 34.23 -13.81
CA GLY A 155 3.79 35.45 -14.44
C GLY A 155 3.22 36.43 -13.42
N LEU A 156 2.39 35.96 -12.49
CA LEU A 156 1.82 36.77 -11.41
C LEU A 156 2.90 37.30 -10.45
N SER A 157 3.88 36.45 -10.11
CA SER A 157 5.01 36.82 -9.27
C SER A 157 5.89 37.90 -9.92
N ALA A 158 6.20 37.76 -11.21
CA ALA A 158 6.95 38.77 -11.97
C ALA A 158 6.17 40.09 -12.08
N TYR A 159 4.85 40.02 -12.26
CA TYR A 159 3.98 41.19 -12.26
C TYR A 159 4.00 41.93 -10.92
N GLN A 160 3.91 41.18 -9.80
CA GLN A 160 4.01 41.75 -8.45
C GLN A 160 5.36 42.43 -8.20
N ILE A 161 6.47 41.81 -8.64
CA ILE A 161 7.81 42.40 -8.52
C ILE A 161 7.89 43.73 -9.29
N ARG A 162 7.33 43.77 -10.51
CA ARG A 162 7.33 44.99 -11.35
C ARG A 162 6.52 46.12 -10.71
N CYS A 163 5.35 45.79 -10.16
CA CYS A 163 4.42 46.76 -9.58
C CYS A 163 4.78 47.17 -8.14
N GLY A 164 5.57 46.38 -7.41
CA GLY A 164 5.94 46.64 -6.02
C GLY A 164 4.85 46.27 -5.01
N TYR A 165 5.16 46.38 -3.71
CA TYR A 165 4.26 46.02 -2.62
C TYR A 165 3.53 47.23 -2.03
N PRO A 166 2.21 47.14 -1.75
CA PRO A 166 1.48 48.22 -1.09
C PRO A 166 1.86 48.34 0.39
N THR A 167 1.60 49.51 0.98
CA THR A 167 1.91 49.77 2.40
C THR A 167 1.01 48.98 3.36
N ARG A 168 -0.23 48.68 2.98
CA ARG A 168 -1.23 47.96 3.79
C ARG A 168 -1.50 46.54 3.26
N VAL A 169 -0.79 45.55 3.81
CA VAL A 169 -0.86 44.12 3.39
C VAL A 169 -1.45 43.16 4.43
N LEU A 170 -1.61 43.62 5.67
CA LEU A 170 -1.94 42.77 6.83
C LEU A 170 -3.39 42.30 6.87
N GLY A 171 -4.30 43.00 6.18
CA GLY A 171 -5.72 42.65 6.20
C GLY A 171 -6.00 41.32 5.50
N ASN A 172 -6.83 40.47 6.12
CA ASN A 172 -7.35 39.28 5.45
C ASN A 172 -8.19 39.72 4.22
N PHE A 173 -7.96 39.08 3.07
CA PHE A 173 -8.63 39.44 1.82
C PHE A 173 -10.14 39.16 1.87
N LEU A 174 -10.55 38.11 2.58
CA LEU A 174 -11.95 37.69 2.70
C LEU A 174 -12.77 38.63 3.59
N THR A 175 -12.13 39.42 4.45
CA THR A 175 -12.83 40.25 5.43
C THR A 175 -13.08 41.69 4.97
N LYS A 176 -12.81 41.99 3.69
CA LYS A 176 -13.02 43.32 3.09
C LYS A 176 -14.49 43.67 2.83
N SER A 177 -15.38 42.68 2.66
CA SER A 177 -16.83 42.89 2.50
C SER A 177 -17.65 41.93 3.36
N TYR A 178 -18.84 42.38 3.76
CA TYR A 178 -19.72 41.68 4.71
C TYR A 178 -20.88 40.97 4.00
N ASN A 179 -20.56 40.23 2.94
CA ASN A 179 -21.53 39.53 2.11
C ASN A 179 -21.70 38.07 2.54
N TYR A 180 -22.80 37.41 2.15
CA TYR A 180 -22.97 35.96 2.36
C TYR A 180 -21.87 35.13 1.69
N VAL A 181 -21.39 35.55 0.52
CA VAL A 181 -20.29 34.89 -0.18
C VAL A 181 -19.04 34.92 0.69
N ASN A 182 -18.66 36.09 1.20
CA ASN A 182 -17.51 36.22 2.08
C ASN A 182 -17.71 35.48 3.41
N LEU A 183 -18.91 35.44 3.97
CA LEU A 183 -19.22 34.63 5.15
C LEU A 183 -18.97 33.15 4.87
N PHE A 184 -19.44 32.64 3.73
CA PHE A 184 -19.25 31.23 3.35
C PHE A 184 -17.77 30.92 3.04
N LEU A 185 -17.08 31.77 2.27
CA LEU A 185 -15.65 31.61 2.02
C LEU A 185 -14.83 31.77 3.31
N PHE A 186 -15.24 32.60 4.26
CA PHE A 186 -14.54 32.70 5.55
C PHE A 186 -14.66 31.41 6.38
N GLN A 187 -15.67 30.58 6.13
CA GLN A 187 -15.75 29.22 6.68
C GLN A 187 -14.70 28.26 6.08
N PHE A 188 -13.83 28.69 5.13
CA PHE A 188 -12.60 27.97 4.78
C PHE A 188 -11.65 27.73 5.97
N ARG A 189 -11.93 28.33 7.13
CA ARG A 189 -11.37 27.95 8.43
C ARG A 189 -11.64 26.49 8.84
N LEU A 190 -12.52 25.78 8.14
CA LEU A 190 -12.70 24.33 8.25
C LEU A 190 -11.53 23.52 7.68
N VAL A 191 -10.68 24.11 6.82
CA VAL A 191 -9.47 23.44 6.33
C VAL A 191 -8.49 23.30 7.50
N PRO A 192 -8.11 22.06 7.87
CA PRO A 192 -7.23 21.83 9.02
C PRO A 192 -5.87 22.47 8.79
N PHE A 193 -5.24 22.94 9.86
CA PHE A 193 -3.91 23.57 9.90
C PHE A 193 -3.74 24.88 9.11
N LEU A 194 -4.56 25.19 8.10
CA LEU A 194 -4.37 26.38 7.25
C LEU A 194 -4.47 27.68 8.05
N THR A 195 -5.48 27.81 8.92
CA THR A 195 -5.64 29.03 9.73
C THR A 195 -4.63 29.15 10.84
N GLU A 196 -4.22 28.02 11.42
CA GLU A 196 -3.21 27.97 12.48
C GLU A 196 -1.84 28.35 11.92
N LEU A 197 -1.43 27.71 10.81
CA LEU A 197 -0.21 28.06 10.10
C LEU A 197 -0.23 29.52 9.68
N ARG A 198 -1.34 30.02 9.11
CA ARG A 198 -1.45 31.44 8.76
C ARG A 198 -1.21 32.33 9.98
N ALA A 199 -1.88 32.09 11.11
CA ALA A 199 -1.76 32.93 12.30
C ALA A 199 -0.33 32.94 12.85
N VAL A 200 0.32 31.77 12.90
CA VAL A 200 1.72 31.64 13.34
C VAL A 200 2.67 32.34 12.37
N MET A 201 2.50 32.12 11.06
CA MET A 201 3.31 32.76 10.02
C MET A 201 3.18 34.29 10.07
N ASP A 202 1.94 34.80 10.17
CA ASP A 202 1.68 36.23 10.25
C ASP A 202 2.31 36.82 11.54
N TRP A 203 2.32 36.09 12.66
CA TRP A 203 3.01 36.50 13.89
C TRP A 203 4.55 36.52 13.75
N VAL A 204 5.16 35.51 13.14
CA VAL A 204 6.63 35.39 13.02
C VAL A 204 7.23 36.52 12.17
N TRP A 205 6.56 36.92 11.08
CA TRP A 205 7.10 37.88 10.11
C TRP A 205 6.53 39.30 10.23
N THR A 206 5.60 39.54 11.14
CA THR A 206 5.10 40.88 11.46
C THR A 206 5.81 41.40 12.70
N ASP A 207 6.26 42.66 12.64
CA ASP A 207 6.85 43.30 13.80
C ASP A 207 5.74 43.66 14.80
N THR A 208 5.56 42.83 15.83
CA THR A 208 4.54 42.97 16.89
C THR A 208 5.15 42.85 18.27
N SER A 209 4.57 43.55 19.25
CA SER A 209 4.94 43.42 20.67
C SER A 209 4.18 42.31 21.40
N LEU A 210 3.20 41.68 20.75
CA LEU A 210 2.36 40.66 21.35
C LEU A 210 3.07 39.30 21.39
N SER A 211 2.88 38.57 22.49
CA SER A 211 3.20 37.14 22.55
C SER A 211 2.33 36.33 21.58
N LEU A 212 2.80 35.15 21.16
CA LEU A 212 2.05 34.28 20.24
C LEU A 212 0.64 33.94 20.76
N SER A 213 0.49 33.66 22.06
CA SER A 213 -0.82 33.37 22.66
C SER A 213 -1.78 34.56 22.58
N SER A 214 -1.28 35.77 22.84
CA SER A 214 -2.06 37.00 22.73
C SER A 214 -2.45 37.29 21.28
N TRP A 215 -1.55 37.03 20.33
CA TRP A 215 -1.82 37.17 18.90
C TRP A 215 -2.94 36.23 18.43
N ILE A 216 -2.85 34.94 18.78
CA ILE A 216 -3.89 33.95 18.47
C ILE A 216 -5.24 34.37 19.08
N CYS A 217 -5.24 34.87 20.32
CA CYS A 217 -6.45 35.39 20.98
C CYS A 217 -7.08 36.54 20.19
N VAL A 218 -6.28 37.51 19.72
CA VAL A 218 -6.77 38.64 18.90
C VAL A 218 -7.34 38.15 17.57
N GLU A 219 -6.65 37.25 16.88
CA GLU A 219 -7.13 36.67 15.61
C GLU A 219 -8.44 35.89 15.79
N ASP A 220 -8.57 35.14 16.89
CA ASP A 220 -9.80 34.40 17.16
C ASP A 220 -10.97 35.33 17.47
N ILE A 221 -10.76 36.36 18.31
CA ILE A 221 -11.77 37.40 18.57
C ILE A 221 -12.17 38.10 17.27
N TYR A 222 -11.20 38.47 16.43
CA TYR A 222 -11.45 39.12 15.15
C TYR A 222 -12.32 38.26 14.23
N ALA A 223 -12.00 36.96 14.12
CA ALA A 223 -12.78 36.01 13.31
C ALA A 223 -14.22 35.86 13.83
N HIS A 224 -14.42 35.77 15.14
CA HIS A 224 -15.76 35.70 15.74
C HIS A 224 -16.56 36.98 15.46
N ILE A 225 -15.97 38.15 15.68
CA ILE A 225 -16.63 39.44 15.42
C ILE A 225 -16.99 39.58 13.93
N PHE A 226 -16.11 39.16 13.02
CA PHE A 226 -16.36 39.21 11.59
C PHE A 226 -17.59 38.37 11.18
N ILE A 227 -17.69 37.13 11.70
CA ILE A 227 -18.84 36.26 11.45
C ILE A 227 -20.13 36.91 11.96
N LEU A 228 -20.13 37.42 13.21
CA LEU A 228 -21.28 38.10 13.78
C LEU A 228 -21.67 39.33 12.94
N LYS A 229 -20.69 40.13 12.51
CA LYS A 229 -20.92 41.32 11.68
C LYS A 229 -21.56 40.95 10.33
N CYS A 230 -21.11 39.89 9.66
CA CYS A 230 -21.73 39.40 8.42
C CYS A 230 -23.18 38.94 8.63
N TRP A 231 -23.45 38.20 9.71
CA TRP A 231 -24.81 37.81 10.07
C TRP A 231 -25.70 39.03 10.30
N ARG A 232 -25.24 40.01 11.10
CA ARG A 232 -26.02 41.25 11.35
C ARG A 232 -26.26 42.04 10.08
N GLU A 233 -25.28 42.14 9.19
CA GLU A 233 -25.44 42.85 7.91
C GLU A 233 -26.51 42.16 7.05
N SER A 234 -26.47 40.82 7.00
CA SER A 234 -27.43 40.05 6.23
C SER A 234 -28.87 40.17 6.74
N GLU A 235 -29.05 40.16 8.06
CA GLU A 235 -30.37 40.34 8.71
C GLU A 235 -30.89 41.76 8.57
N LYS A 236 -30.00 42.77 8.61
CA LYS A 236 -30.41 44.18 8.62
C LYS A 236 -30.61 44.76 7.22
N GLN A 237 -29.67 44.52 6.30
CA GLN A 237 -29.65 45.18 5.00
C GLN A 237 -30.23 44.33 3.87
N ARG A 238 -30.00 43.00 3.88
CA ARG A 238 -30.32 42.16 2.72
C ARG A 238 -31.66 41.44 2.87
N TYR A 239 -31.95 40.89 4.04
CA TYR A 239 -33.16 40.10 4.28
C TYR A 239 -33.80 40.45 5.64
N PRO A 240 -34.34 41.68 5.80
CA PRO A 240 -35.02 42.06 7.03
C PRO A 240 -36.24 41.17 7.26
N GLN A 241 -36.28 40.53 8.42
CA GLN A 241 -37.42 39.72 8.84
C GLN A 241 -38.28 40.50 9.84
N PRO A 242 -39.60 40.61 9.59
CA PRO A 242 -40.51 41.23 10.55
C PRO A 242 -40.56 40.41 11.85
N ARG A 243 -40.65 41.11 12.98
CA ARG A 243 -40.65 40.48 14.31
C ARG A 243 -41.92 39.66 14.51
N GLY A 244 -41.79 38.46 15.09
CA GLY A 244 -42.92 37.60 15.46
C GLY A 244 -43.53 36.77 14.31
N GLN A 245 -42.99 36.80 13.09
CA GLN A 245 -43.50 35.97 12.00
C GLN A 245 -42.88 34.56 11.98
N LYS A 246 -43.70 33.57 11.58
CA LYS A 246 -43.26 32.17 11.42
C LYS A 246 -42.26 32.06 10.26
N LYS A 247 -41.15 31.35 10.47
CA LYS A 247 -40.18 31.02 9.41
C LYS A 247 -40.82 30.14 8.33
N LYS A 248 -40.42 30.32 7.07
CA LYS A 248 -40.89 29.51 5.94
C LYS A 248 -40.62 28.02 6.18
N LYS A 249 -41.64 27.18 5.95
CA LYS A 249 -41.56 25.72 6.13
C LYS A 249 -40.40 25.11 5.33
N VAL A 250 -40.15 25.58 4.11
CA VAL A 250 -39.06 25.11 3.23
C VAL A 250 -37.68 25.18 3.90
N VAL A 251 -37.38 26.27 4.61
CA VAL A 251 -36.07 26.43 5.30
C VAL A 251 -35.97 25.45 6.48
N LYS A 252 -37.07 25.24 7.21
CA LYS A 252 -37.10 24.31 8.35
C LYS A 252 -36.90 22.87 7.90
N TYR A 253 -37.68 22.41 6.92
CA TYR A 253 -37.61 21.04 6.42
C TYR A 253 -36.37 20.80 5.55
N GLY A 254 -35.89 21.81 4.82
CA GLY A 254 -34.66 21.70 4.03
C GLY A 254 -33.41 21.57 4.90
N MET A 255 -33.15 22.56 5.76
CA MET A 255 -31.97 22.54 6.63
C MET A 255 -32.05 21.40 7.67
N GLY A 256 -33.22 21.22 8.29
CA GLY A 256 -33.43 20.13 9.26
C GLY A 256 -33.37 18.75 8.60
N GLY A 257 -33.99 18.58 7.43
CA GLY A 257 -33.96 17.32 6.68
C GLY A 257 -32.56 16.96 6.21
N MET A 258 -31.76 17.93 5.72
CA MET A 258 -30.36 17.71 5.36
C MET A 258 -29.55 17.17 6.55
N ILE A 259 -29.70 17.76 7.74
CA ILE A 259 -28.98 17.31 8.95
C ILE A 259 -29.40 15.88 9.33
N VAL A 260 -30.70 15.57 9.28
CA VAL A 260 -31.21 14.23 9.59
C VAL A 260 -30.68 13.19 8.61
N VAL A 261 -30.70 13.48 7.30
CA VAL A 261 -30.16 12.57 6.28
C VAL A 261 -28.66 12.35 6.47
N LEU A 262 -27.89 13.41 6.74
CA LEU A 262 -26.46 13.31 6.99
C LEU A 262 -26.16 12.43 8.21
N LEU A 263 -26.94 12.54 9.28
CA LEU A 263 -26.81 11.69 10.47
C LEU A 263 -27.12 10.23 10.16
N ILE A 264 -28.20 9.96 9.40
CA ILE A 264 -28.54 8.60 8.94
C ILE A 264 -27.37 8.03 8.11
N CYS A 265 -26.81 8.80 7.19
CA CYS A 265 -25.66 8.37 6.40
C CYS A 265 -24.46 8.03 7.30
N ILE A 266 -24.11 8.85 8.30
CA ILE A 266 -22.98 8.56 9.20
C ILE A 266 -23.19 7.25 9.97
N VAL A 267 -24.42 6.96 10.42
CA VAL A 267 -24.71 5.75 11.19
C VAL A 267 -24.77 4.50 10.31
N TRP A 268 -25.40 4.59 9.13
CA TRP A 268 -25.68 3.44 8.29
C TRP A 268 -24.61 3.15 7.23
N PHE A 269 -23.86 4.17 6.78
CA PHE A 269 -22.81 4.00 5.77
C PHE A 269 -21.71 3.01 6.21
N PRO A 270 -21.18 3.04 7.44
CA PRO A 270 -20.20 2.05 7.88
C PRO A 270 -20.76 0.62 7.85
N LEU A 271 -22.04 0.44 8.21
CA LEU A 271 -22.69 -0.88 8.19
C LEU A 271 -22.85 -1.40 6.76
N LEU A 272 -23.28 -0.54 5.84
CA LEU A 272 -23.38 -0.87 4.42
C LEU A 272 -22.00 -1.18 3.83
N PHE A 273 -20.99 -0.36 4.14
CA PHE A 273 -19.61 -0.56 3.69
C PHE A 273 -19.04 -1.90 4.19
N MET A 274 -19.20 -2.23 5.47
CA MET A 274 -18.75 -3.51 6.03
C MET A 274 -19.45 -4.70 5.38
N SER A 275 -20.74 -4.57 5.04
CA SER A 275 -21.46 -5.63 4.34
C SER A 275 -20.95 -5.84 2.90
N LEU A 276 -20.60 -4.76 2.19
CA LEU A 276 -20.06 -4.82 0.83
C LEU A 276 -18.65 -5.43 0.81
N VAL A 277 -17.78 -5.01 1.73
CA VAL A 277 -16.40 -5.50 1.85
C VAL A 277 -16.35 -7.00 2.15
N LYS A 278 -17.26 -7.52 2.98
CA LYS A 278 -17.33 -8.97 3.30
C LYS A 278 -18.08 -9.81 2.27
N SER A 279 -18.77 -9.20 1.30
CA SER A 279 -19.56 -9.91 0.29
C SER A 279 -18.79 -10.31 -0.97
N VAL A 280 -17.53 -9.89 -1.10
CA VAL A 280 -16.69 -10.32 -2.22
C VAL A 280 -16.32 -11.79 -1.99
N ALA A 281 -16.86 -12.66 -2.85
CA ALA A 281 -16.70 -14.11 -2.79
C ALA A 281 -15.22 -14.50 -2.64
N GLY A 282 -14.94 -15.41 -1.71
CA GLY A 282 -13.61 -15.97 -1.55
C GLY A 282 -13.19 -16.71 -2.81
N VAL A 283 -11.89 -16.68 -3.10
CA VAL A 283 -11.32 -17.43 -4.22
C VAL A 283 -11.00 -18.84 -3.73
N VAL A 284 -11.37 -19.85 -4.52
CA VAL A 284 -11.06 -21.26 -4.24
C VAL A 284 -9.54 -21.46 -4.25
N ASN A 285 -8.98 -21.98 -3.16
CA ASN A 285 -7.54 -22.24 -3.03
C ASN A 285 -7.23 -23.74 -3.16
N ALA A 286 -7.08 -24.20 -4.41
CA ALA A 286 -6.74 -25.60 -4.67
C ALA A 286 -5.30 -25.94 -4.21
N PRO A 287 -5.08 -27.08 -3.52
CA PRO A 287 -3.74 -27.52 -3.16
C PRO A 287 -2.95 -27.89 -4.42
N LEU A 288 -1.66 -27.58 -4.42
CA LEU A 288 -0.71 -27.93 -5.48
C LEU A 288 -0.10 -29.31 -5.27
N ASP A 289 0.16 -29.66 -4.01
CA ASP A 289 0.76 -30.93 -3.61
C ASP A 289 0.13 -31.42 -2.31
N VAL A 290 -0.19 -32.71 -2.27
CA VAL A 290 -0.68 -33.41 -1.07
C VAL A 290 0.23 -34.59 -0.84
N SER A 291 0.96 -34.60 0.27
CA SER A 291 1.87 -35.69 0.60
C SER A 291 1.56 -36.34 1.93
N ILE A 292 1.67 -37.66 1.97
CA ILE A 292 1.49 -38.49 3.17
C ILE A 292 2.80 -39.20 3.48
N THR A 293 3.13 -39.27 4.75
CA THR A 293 4.23 -40.06 5.28
C THR A 293 3.76 -40.92 6.44
N ILE A 294 4.01 -42.22 6.38
CA ILE A 294 3.71 -43.16 7.48
C ILE A 294 5.03 -43.58 8.14
N THR A 295 5.14 -43.36 9.44
CA THR A 295 6.30 -43.73 10.25
C THR A 295 5.88 -44.67 11.38
N LEU A 296 6.73 -45.64 11.68
CA LEU A 296 6.55 -46.59 12.77
C LEU A 296 7.44 -46.15 13.93
N ALA A 297 6.88 -45.88 15.12
CA ALA A 297 7.62 -45.58 16.35
C ALA A 297 8.77 -44.54 16.22
N GLY A 298 8.69 -43.60 15.27
CA GLY A 298 9.72 -42.58 15.03
C GLY A 298 10.93 -43.04 14.20
N PHE A 299 10.91 -44.27 13.67
CA PHE A 299 11.88 -44.74 12.69
C PHE A 299 11.65 -44.10 11.31
N GLN A 300 12.58 -44.37 10.37
CA GLN A 300 12.48 -43.88 9.00
C GLN A 300 11.12 -44.25 8.38
N PRO A 301 10.46 -43.33 7.66
CA PRO A 301 9.14 -43.57 7.08
C PRO A 301 9.15 -44.80 6.18
N ILE A 302 8.17 -45.65 6.40
CA ILE A 302 7.95 -46.86 5.60
C ILE A 302 7.27 -46.51 4.28
N PHE A 303 6.43 -45.47 4.27
CA PHE A 303 5.69 -45.03 3.09
C PHE A 303 5.78 -43.51 2.97
N THR A 304 6.20 -43.03 1.80
CA THR A 304 6.09 -41.63 1.41
C THR A 304 5.48 -41.54 0.02
N MET A 305 4.45 -40.71 -0.12
CA MET A 305 3.79 -40.50 -1.40
C MET A 305 3.30 -39.06 -1.49
N SER A 306 3.44 -38.46 -2.67
CA SER A 306 2.94 -37.12 -2.99
C SER A 306 2.09 -37.17 -4.26
N ALA A 307 0.95 -36.50 -4.23
CA ALA A 307 0.05 -36.34 -5.36
C ALA A 307 0.07 -34.90 -5.85
N GLN A 308 0.48 -34.73 -7.11
CA GLN A 308 0.56 -33.44 -7.80
C GLN A 308 -0.64 -33.24 -8.75
N GLN A 309 -0.72 -32.08 -9.41
CA GLN A 309 -1.83 -31.62 -10.28
C GLN A 309 -2.57 -32.67 -11.13
N LYS A 310 -1.89 -33.68 -11.72
CA LYS A 310 -2.54 -34.70 -12.56
C LYS A 310 -3.32 -35.77 -11.76
N GLN A 311 -3.05 -35.89 -10.47
CA GLN A 311 -3.65 -36.84 -9.54
C GLN A 311 -4.64 -36.15 -8.58
N LEU A 312 -4.91 -34.86 -8.80
CA LEU A 312 -5.86 -34.06 -8.04
C LEU A 312 -7.13 -33.89 -8.89
N HIS A 313 -8.24 -34.45 -8.42
CA HIS A 313 -9.52 -34.41 -9.12
C HIS A 313 -10.50 -33.53 -8.37
N SER A 314 -11.12 -32.58 -9.08
CA SER A 314 -12.30 -31.89 -8.58
C SER A 314 -13.52 -32.67 -9.04
N GLN A 315 -14.36 -33.10 -8.08
CA GLN A 315 -15.66 -33.68 -8.37
C GLN A 315 -16.75 -32.87 -7.72
N MET A 316 -17.87 -32.73 -8.42
CA MET A 316 -19.07 -32.15 -7.84
C MET A 316 -19.67 -33.11 -6.82
N ALA A 317 -19.24 -33.00 -5.56
CA ALA A 317 -19.81 -33.79 -4.48
C ALA A 317 -21.08 -33.16 -3.90
N VAL A 318 -21.94 -34.06 -3.43
CA VAL A 318 -23.33 -33.88 -3.03
C VAL A 318 -23.48 -33.05 -1.75
N GLN A 319 -24.63 -32.36 -1.67
CA GLN A 319 -25.28 -31.53 -0.63
C GLN A 319 -25.03 -31.77 0.89
N TRP A 320 -24.05 -32.56 1.33
CA TRP A 320 -23.90 -32.96 2.73
C TRP A 320 -23.10 -31.97 3.60
N LEU A 321 -22.31 -31.06 3.01
CA LEU A 321 -21.67 -29.97 3.76
C LEU A 321 -22.30 -28.63 3.40
N GLU A 322 -23.19 -28.10 4.25
CA GLU A 322 -23.83 -26.78 4.08
C GLU A 322 -22.84 -25.60 3.95
N ARG A 323 -21.56 -25.82 4.30
CA ARG A 323 -20.53 -24.79 4.37
C ARG A 323 -19.58 -24.72 3.17
N TYR A 324 -19.43 -25.79 2.39
CA TYR A 324 -18.47 -25.86 1.29
C TYR A 324 -19.18 -26.02 -0.05
N PHE A 325 -18.69 -25.33 -1.07
CA PHE A 325 -19.15 -25.51 -2.44
C PHE A 325 -18.50 -26.75 -3.06
N ALA A 326 -19.11 -27.26 -4.13
CA ALA A 326 -18.62 -28.41 -4.87
C ALA A 326 -17.19 -28.19 -5.44
N GLU A 327 -16.81 -26.93 -5.66
CA GLU A 327 -15.50 -26.50 -6.15
C GLU A 327 -14.41 -26.48 -5.07
N ASP A 328 -14.80 -26.47 -3.78
CA ASP A 328 -13.88 -26.41 -2.64
C ASP A 328 -13.33 -27.81 -2.24
N LEU A 329 -13.91 -28.88 -2.81
CA LEU A 329 -13.50 -30.26 -2.56
C LEU A 329 -12.54 -30.75 -3.65
N ILE A 330 -11.36 -31.19 -3.23
CA ILE A 330 -10.34 -31.76 -4.11
C ILE A 330 -9.94 -33.13 -3.59
N ILE A 331 -9.93 -34.10 -4.49
CA ILE A 331 -9.63 -35.49 -4.20
C ILE A 331 -8.20 -35.76 -4.66
N ALA A 332 -7.32 -36.10 -3.73
CA ALA A 332 -5.95 -36.50 -4.02
C ALA A 332 -5.88 -38.03 -4.16
N GLU A 333 -5.51 -38.49 -5.35
CA GLU A 333 -5.30 -39.89 -5.69
C GLU A 333 -3.81 -40.25 -5.50
N LEU A 334 -3.49 -40.90 -4.38
CA LEU A 334 -2.14 -41.33 -4.06
C LEU A 334 -1.93 -42.78 -4.50
N LYS A 335 -0.83 -43.05 -5.20
CA LYS A 335 -0.46 -44.42 -5.57
C LYS A 335 -0.06 -45.21 -4.32
N GLY A 336 -0.31 -46.51 -4.32
CA GLY A 336 -0.06 -47.36 -3.16
C GLY A 336 1.40 -47.73 -2.97
N SER A 337 2.26 -47.64 -3.99
CA SER A 337 3.69 -47.93 -3.87
C SER A 337 4.46 -46.70 -3.41
N SER A 338 5.27 -46.78 -2.35
CA SER A 338 6.09 -45.66 -1.86
C SER A 338 7.00 -45.07 -2.95
N ASN A 339 7.10 -43.74 -3.01
CA ASN A 339 8.03 -43.03 -3.92
C ASN A 339 9.50 -43.17 -3.48
N SER A 340 9.74 -43.53 -2.22
CA SER A 340 11.07 -43.72 -1.65
C SER A 340 11.32 -45.17 -1.24
N LEU A 341 12.55 -45.64 -1.46
CA LEU A 341 13.06 -46.87 -0.88
C LEU A 341 13.13 -46.77 0.65
N TRP A 342 12.92 -47.89 1.35
CA TRP A 342 13.04 -47.96 2.80
C TRP A 342 14.50 -48.21 3.21
N THR A 343 15.25 -47.14 3.43
CA THR A 343 16.70 -47.22 3.71
C THR A 343 17.01 -47.30 5.20
N ILE A 344 16.26 -48.08 5.96
CA ILE A 344 16.48 -48.23 7.40
C ILE A 344 17.87 -48.84 7.67
N SER A 345 18.58 -48.33 8.69
CA SER A 345 19.87 -48.91 9.05
C SER A 345 19.70 -50.34 9.61
N PRO A 346 20.61 -51.28 9.31
CA PRO A 346 20.55 -52.64 9.85
C PRO A 346 20.35 -52.72 11.39
N PRO A 347 21.03 -51.92 12.23
CA PRO A 347 20.77 -51.94 13.67
C PRO A 347 19.39 -51.37 14.04
N SER A 348 18.92 -50.33 13.35
CA SER A 348 17.55 -49.81 13.56
C SER A 348 16.48 -50.82 13.16
N ARG A 349 16.73 -51.64 12.13
CA ARG A 349 15.83 -52.71 11.70
C ARG A 349 15.72 -53.80 12.75
N LEU A 350 16.85 -54.23 13.32
CA LEU A 350 16.86 -55.22 14.41
C LEU A 350 16.12 -54.70 15.64
N ASN A 351 16.33 -53.43 16.01
CA ASN A 351 15.61 -52.78 17.10
C ASN A 351 14.10 -52.70 16.82
N LEU A 352 13.69 -52.34 15.60
CA LEU A 352 12.27 -52.34 15.21
C LEU A 352 11.65 -53.75 15.31
N ILE A 353 12.36 -54.79 14.90
CA ILE A 353 11.91 -56.19 15.04
C ILE A 353 11.80 -56.58 16.51
N GLU A 354 12.76 -56.18 17.34
CA GLU A 354 12.75 -56.42 18.78
C GLU A 354 11.56 -55.72 19.45
N MET A 355 11.30 -54.45 19.12
CA MET A 355 10.15 -53.68 19.61
C MET A 355 8.79 -54.23 19.15
N LEU A 356 8.72 -54.88 17.99
CA LEU A 356 7.52 -55.56 17.52
C LEU A 356 7.34 -56.96 18.14
N GLY A 357 8.44 -57.60 18.55
CA GLY A 357 8.47 -58.94 19.11
C GLY A 357 8.38 -58.99 20.64
N SER A 358 8.83 -57.94 21.33
CA SER A 358 8.79 -57.86 22.78
C SER A 358 7.39 -57.46 23.25
N LYS A 359 6.75 -58.34 24.02
CA LYS A 359 5.62 -57.96 24.89
C LYS A 359 6.17 -57.33 26.16
N GLU A 360 6.89 -56.22 26.04
CA GLU A 360 7.38 -55.51 27.21
C GLU A 360 6.25 -54.70 27.85
N LYS A 361 6.02 -54.98 29.13
CA LYS A 361 5.17 -54.16 30.00
C LYS A 361 5.95 -52.89 30.32
N GLY A 362 5.37 -51.72 30.04
CA GLY A 362 6.00 -50.44 30.37
C GLY A 362 6.17 -50.26 31.89
N GLU A 363 6.94 -49.24 32.29
CA GLU A 363 7.26 -48.90 33.71
C GLU A 363 6.03 -48.69 34.64
N LYS A 364 4.81 -48.69 34.10
CA LYS A 364 3.54 -48.57 34.85
C LYS A 364 2.61 -49.79 34.76
N GLY A 365 3.07 -50.91 34.18
CA GLY A 365 2.27 -52.13 34.08
C GLY A 365 1.19 -52.14 32.99
N GLU A 366 1.23 -51.18 32.07
CA GLU A 366 0.45 -51.17 30.83
C GLU A 366 1.29 -51.77 29.68
N ASP A 367 0.63 -52.47 28.75
CA ASP A 367 1.29 -53.01 27.55
C ASP A 367 1.84 -51.85 26.71
N GLN A 368 3.10 -51.92 26.28
CA GLN A 368 3.67 -50.86 25.46
C GLN A 368 3.07 -50.92 24.04
N GLU A 369 2.09 -50.07 23.79
CA GLU A 369 1.43 -49.99 22.48
C GLU A 369 2.40 -49.46 21.42
N PHE A 370 2.58 -50.22 20.34
CA PHE A 370 3.40 -49.79 19.22
C PHE A 370 2.66 -48.71 18.42
N LEU A 371 3.23 -47.51 18.31
CA LEU A 371 2.54 -46.35 17.73
C LEU A 371 2.84 -46.21 16.23
N ILE A 372 1.79 -46.18 15.41
CA ILE A 372 1.88 -45.75 14.01
C ILE A 372 1.60 -44.25 13.94
N THR A 373 2.50 -43.52 13.31
CA THR A 373 2.34 -42.11 12.99
C THR A 373 1.99 -41.96 11.51
N VAL A 374 0.86 -41.31 11.22
CA VAL A 374 0.52 -40.85 9.87
C VAL A 374 0.59 -39.34 9.87
N SER A 375 1.49 -38.76 9.08
CA SER A 375 1.54 -37.30 8.87
C SER A 375 1.22 -36.96 7.43
N TRP A 376 0.55 -35.84 7.25
CA TRP A 376 0.18 -35.29 5.94
C TRP A 376 0.61 -33.85 5.85
N THR A 377 0.99 -33.42 4.65
CA THR A 377 1.25 -32.02 4.33
C THR A 377 0.52 -31.63 3.05
N VAL A 378 -0.12 -30.48 3.10
CA VAL A 378 -0.87 -29.89 1.99
C VAL A 378 -0.21 -28.56 1.67
N GLN A 379 0.27 -28.42 0.44
CA GLN A 379 0.87 -27.18 -0.04
C GLN A 379 -0.12 -26.45 -0.96
N ASN A 380 -0.44 -25.21 -0.62
CA ASN A 380 -1.38 -24.36 -1.36
C ASN A 380 -0.64 -23.27 -2.13
N LEU A 381 -1.31 -22.68 -3.13
CA LEU A 381 -0.79 -21.50 -3.81
C LEU A 381 -0.93 -20.27 -2.91
N SER A 382 0.04 -19.35 -2.97
CA SER A 382 0.11 -18.13 -2.16
C SER A 382 -0.87 -17.03 -2.61
N LEU A 383 -2.15 -17.38 -2.79
CA LEU A 383 -3.23 -16.48 -3.18
C LEU A 383 -3.77 -15.64 -2.00
N GLY A 384 -2.90 -15.23 -1.07
CA GLY A 384 -3.30 -14.48 0.14
C GLY A 384 -3.66 -15.34 1.36
N ALA A 385 -3.34 -16.63 1.35
CA ALA A 385 -3.46 -17.50 2.52
C ALA A 385 -2.45 -17.13 3.62
N LYS A 386 -2.83 -17.26 4.90
CA LYS A 386 -1.94 -17.01 6.05
C LYS A 386 -0.78 -18.02 6.16
N SER A 387 -0.88 -19.17 5.50
CA SER A 387 0.17 -20.19 5.40
C SER A 387 0.08 -20.89 4.05
N GLU A 388 1.22 -21.06 3.40
CA GLU A 388 1.36 -21.80 2.14
C GLU A 388 1.39 -23.32 2.36
N MET A 389 1.59 -23.76 3.61
CA MET A 389 1.71 -25.17 3.97
C MET A 389 0.89 -25.48 5.22
N ALA A 390 0.03 -26.48 5.14
CA ALA A 390 -0.68 -27.05 6.28
C ALA A 390 -0.14 -28.46 6.55
N SER A 391 0.25 -28.75 7.79
CA SER A 391 0.74 -30.07 8.19
C SER A 391 -0.04 -30.59 9.39
N GLY A 392 -0.28 -31.90 9.40
CA GLY A 392 -0.96 -32.58 10.49
C GLY A 392 -0.35 -33.95 10.73
N LYS A 393 -0.56 -34.48 11.95
CA LYS A 393 -0.08 -35.79 12.35
C LYS A 393 -1.15 -36.46 13.22
N ASN A 394 -1.43 -37.72 12.92
CA ASN A 394 -2.24 -38.59 13.75
C ASN A 394 -1.38 -39.75 14.26
N VAL A 395 -1.61 -40.16 15.50
CA VAL A 395 -0.88 -41.25 16.16
C VAL A 395 -1.91 -42.28 16.61
N ILE A 396 -1.79 -43.50 16.10
CA ILE A 396 -2.74 -44.59 16.34
C ILE A 396 -1.98 -45.75 16.97
N PRO A 397 -2.46 -46.33 18.08
CA PRO A 397 -1.88 -47.54 18.65
C PRO A 397 -2.17 -48.76 17.78
N LEU A 398 -1.18 -49.64 17.63
CA LEU A 398 -1.26 -50.83 16.80
C LEU A 398 -2.05 -51.94 17.50
N GLU A 399 -3.38 -51.89 17.46
CA GLU A 399 -4.23 -53.03 17.86
C GLU A 399 -4.66 -53.84 16.62
N MET A 400 -4.17 -55.09 16.56
CA MET A 400 -4.57 -56.21 15.66
C MET A 400 -4.78 -55.91 14.17
N ILE A 401 -3.75 -56.21 13.35
CA ILE A 401 -3.94 -56.65 11.96
C ILE A 401 -4.12 -58.18 12.01
N PRO A 402 -5.31 -58.76 11.78
CA PRO A 402 -5.44 -60.20 11.71
C PRO A 402 -4.93 -60.69 10.35
N GLU A 403 -3.79 -61.39 10.42
CA GLU A 403 -3.27 -62.41 9.50
C GLU A 403 -3.37 -62.20 7.97
N LEU A 404 -2.20 -62.09 7.33
CA LEU A 404 -1.95 -62.93 6.15
C LEU A 404 -0.46 -63.25 5.99
N ILE A 405 -0.05 -64.43 6.46
CA ILE A 405 1.09 -65.18 5.90
C ILE A 405 0.49 -66.38 5.14
N PRO A 406 1.01 -66.71 3.96
CA PRO A 406 1.67 -68.02 3.77
C PRO A 406 3.05 -67.80 3.13
N ARG A 407 4.20 -68.31 3.61
CA ARG A 407 4.64 -69.70 3.88
C ARG A 407 4.49 -70.67 2.68
N TYR A 408 5.46 -70.52 1.76
CA TYR A 408 6.03 -71.44 0.75
C TYR A 408 5.27 -71.76 -0.56
N ILE A 409 5.99 -71.84 -1.70
CA ILE A 409 6.02 -72.91 -2.76
C ILE A 409 7.16 -72.63 -3.79
N ARG A 410 7.64 -73.69 -4.49
CA ARG A 410 8.98 -73.92 -5.12
C ARG A 410 8.98 -73.98 -6.67
N ALA A 411 10.17 -73.77 -7.30
CA ALA A 411 10.63 -73.94 -8.73
C ALA A 411 10.69 -75.43 -9.24
N PRO A 412 11.12 -75.87 -10.49
CA PRO A 412 11.90 -75.21 -11.61
C PRO A 412 11.63 -75.73 -13.09
N SER A 413 12.50 -75.39 -14.10
CA SER A 413 13.13 -76.25 -15.18
C SER A 413 14.05 -75.44 -16.16
N ASP A 414 15.29 -75.91 -16.44
CA ASP A 414 16.50 -75.30 -17.08
C ASP A 414 16.42 -74.84 -18.58
N SER A 415 17.33 -74.05 -19.21
CA SER A 415 18.82 -74.18 -19.35
C SER A 415 19.69 -72.92 -19.65
N GLU A 416 20.73 -72.78 -18.80
CA GLU A 416 22.07 -72.14 -18.92
C GLU A 416 22.34 -70.62 -18.88
N ALA A 417 23.45 -70.30 -18.20
CA ALA A 417 23.91 -69.06 -17.59
C ALA A 417 25.40 -68.77 -17.93
N THR A 418 25.92 -67.58 -17.60
CA THR A 418 27.32 -67.34 -17.11
C THR A 418 27.48 -65.90 -16.54
N PRO A 419 28.48 -65.64 -15.66
CA PRO A 419 28.33 -64.81 -14.46
C PRO A 419 29.04 -63.44 -14.50
N VAL A 420 28.73 -62.57 -13.51
CA VAL A 420 29.63 -61.50 -13.05
C VAL A 420 29.63 -61.47 -11.52
N GLU A 421 30.83 -61.39 -10.95
CA GLU A 421 31.14 -61.39 -9.52
C GLU A 421 30.93 -60.03 -8.83
N GLN A 422 30.60 -60.11 -7.53
CA GLN A 422 30.86 -59.15 -6.44
C GLN A 422 30.24 -57.76 -6.51
N ALA A 423 29.06 -57.64 -5.89
CA ALA A 423 28.70 -56.51 -5.03
C ALA A 423 27.85 -57.06 -3.86
N SER A 424 28.05 -56.55 -2.64
CA SER A 424 27.20 -56.85 -1.48
C SER A 424 25.72 -56.66 -1.84
N ASP A 425 24.92 -57.73 -1.77
CA ASP A 425 23.46 -57.70 -1.94
C ASP A 425 22.82 -56.75 -0.91
N GLN A 426 22.64 -55.48 -1.29
CA GLN A 426 21.67 -54.62 -0.64
C GLN A 426 20.31 -54.90 -1.28
N ILE A 427 19.52 -55.75 -0.64
CA ILE A 427 18.11 -55.98 -1.00
C ILE A 427 17.39 -54.63 -0.87
N GLN A 428 16.88 -54.10 -1.97
CA GLN A 428 16.09 -52.87 -1.97
C GLN A 428 14.65 -53.20 -1.56
N GLU A 429 14.22 -52.67 -0.41
CA GLU A 429 12.88 -52.88 0.15
C GLU A 429 12.04 -51.60 -0.01
N TRP A 430 10.74 -51.74 -0.33
CA TRP A 430 9.77 -50.64 -0.33
C TRP A 430 8.41 -51.16 0.14
N TRP A 431 7.58 -50.26 0.66
CA TRP A 431 6.25 -50.61 1.17
C TRP A 431 5.15 -50.26 0.17
N ILE A 432 4.11 -51.09 0.16
CA ILE A 432 2.88 -50.87 -0.59
C ILE A 432 1.73 -50.73 0.42
N VAL A 433 0.96 -49.66 0.30
CA VAL A 433 -0.20 -49.37 1.12
C VAL A 433 -1.44 -49.45 0.23
N ASN A 434 -2.48 -50.12 0.70
CA ASN A 434 -3.74 -50.20 -0.01
C ASN A 434 -4.90 -49.91 0.96
N GLN A 435 -5.88 -49.17 0.47
CA GLN A 435 -7.10 -48.88 1.20
C GLN A 435 -8.06 -50.08 1.12
N LEU A 436 -8.55 -50.55 2.29
CA LEU A 436 -9.43 -51.73 2.37
C LEU A 436 -10.90 -51.38 2.07
N ASP A 437 -11.36 -50.21 2.53
CA ASP A 437 -12.73 -49.73 2.30
C ASP A 437 -12.74 -48.57 1.30
N PRO A 438 -13.46 -48.68 0.17
CA PRO A 438 -13.61 -47.56 -0.76
C PRO A 438 -14.38 -46.42 -0.08
N GLY A 439 -13.91 -45.19 -0.25
CA GLY A 439 -14.54 -44.00 0.34
C GLY A 439 -15.96 -43.74 -0.18
N LEU A 440 -16.64 -42.75 0.41
CA LEU A 440 -18.04 -42.37 0.14
C LEU A 440 -18.35 -42.03 -1.33
N LEU A 441 -17.34 -41.64 -2.12
CA LEU A 441 -17.45 -41.44 -3.56
C LEU A 441 -16.84 -42.66 -4.26
N GLY A 442 -17.66 -43.40 -5.02
CA GLY A 442 -17.26 -44.67 -5.64
C GLY A 442 -16.00 -44.57 -6.51
N ASN A 443 -15.22 -45.68 -6.55
CA ASN A 443 -13.89 -45.83 -7.16
C ASN A 443 -13.50 -44.78 -8.22
N ILE A 444 -12.88 -43.70 -7.77
CA ILE A 444 -12.09 -42.80 -8.59
C ILE A 444 -10.68 -43.41 -8.61
N GLY A 445 -10.38 -44.14 -9.69
CA GLY A 445 -9.09 -44.80 -9.88
C GLY A 445 -9.16 -46.00 -10.82
N THR A 446 -7.99 -46.39 -11.36
CA THR A 446 -7.79 -47.61 -12.14
C THR A 446 -8.20 -48.83 -11.31
N LYS A 447 -9.26 -49.54 -11.73
CA LYS A 447 -9.71 -50.78 -11.08
C LYS A 447 -8.50 -51.73 -10.95
N ASN A 448 -8.17 -52.10 -9.71
CA ASN A 448 -7.16 -53.09 -9.30
C ASN A 448 -5.74 -52.60 -9.00
N GLU A 449 -5.48 -51.30 -8.90
CA GLU A 449 -4.19 -50.80 -8.40
C GLU A 449 -4.26 -50.43 -6.91
N PRO A 450 -3.24 -50.80 -6.09
CA PRO A 450 -3.21 -50.37 -4.70
C PRO A 450 -3.02 -48.85 -4.62
N GLY A 451 -3.79 -48.18 -3.76
CA GLY A 451 -3.77 -46.72 -3.65
C GLY A 451 -4.58 -46.19 -2.48
N LEU A 452 -4.51 -44.87 -2.27
CA LEU A 452 -5.25 -44.13 -1.25
C LEU A 452 -5.92 -42.91 -1.87
N ASN A 453 -7.19 -42.69 -1.53
CA ASN A 453 -7.92 -41.49 -1.92
C ASN A 453 -8.15 -40.59 -0.71
N ILE A 454 -7.61 -39.37 -0.74
CA ILE A 454 -7.81 -38.36 0.30
C ILE A 454 -8.75 -37.26 -0.19
N TYR A 455 -9.72 -36.91 0.64
CA TYR A 455 -10.61 -35.77 0.44
C TYR A 455 -10.04 -34.53 1.16
N VAL A 456 -9.67 -33.50 0.41
CA VAL A 456 -9.16 -32.23 0.93
C VAL A 456 -10.21 -31.16 0.71
N PHE A 457 -10.68 -30.56 1.81
CA PHE A 457 -11.55 -29.39 1.78
C PHE A 457 -10.69 -28.14 1.93
N SER A 458 -10.67 -27.31 0.88
CA SER A 458 -9.93 -26.07 0.88
C SER A 458 -10.84 -24.91 1.27
N ASP A 459 -10.47 -24.19 2.35
CA ASP A 459 -11.11 -22.92 2.68
C ASP A 459 -10.83 -21.88 1.58
N GLN A 460 -11.87 -21.15 1.19
CA GLN A 460 -11.73 -20.02 0.27
C GLN A 460 -10.95 -18.90 0.94
N VAL A 461 -10.07 -18.26 0.17
CA VAL A 461 -9.23 -17.16 0.64
C VAL A 461 -9.72 -15.83 0.10
N SER A 462 -9.73 -14.81 0.96
CA SER A 462 -9.96 -13.43 0.53
C SER A 462 -8.68 -12.85 -0.06
N PRO A 463 -8.74 -12.10 -1.18
CA PRO A 463 -7.58 -11.40 -1.71
C PRO A 463 -6.92 -10.49 -0.64
N PRO A 464 -5.59 -10.37 -0.63
CA PRO A 464 -4.85 -9.64 0.40
C PRO A 464 -5.26 -8.16 0.50
N SER A 465 -5.69 -7.53 -0.60
CA SER A 465 -6.17 -6.14 -0.64
C SER A 465 -7.47 -5.89 0.15
N LEU A 466 -8.29 -6.93 0.35
CA LEU A 466 -9.56 -6.85 1.09
C LEU A 466 -9.36 -7.11 2.59
N GLY A 467 -8.33 -7.86 2.97
CA GLY A 467 -7.99 -8.11 4.38
C GLY A 467 -7.68 -6.82 5.16
N PHE A 468 -7.09 -5.82 4.49
CA PHE A 468 -6.82 -4.50 5.07
C PHE A 468 -8.11 -3.72 5.38
N LEU A 469 -9.16 -3.86 4.55
CA LEU A 469 -10.45 -3.20 4.73
C LEU A 469 -11.41 -3.99 5.63
N ALA A 470 -11.25 -5.31 5.71
CA ALA A 470 -12.12 -6.20 6.48
C ALA A 470 -11.87 -6.17 8.00
N GLY A 471 -10.82 -5.47 8.44
CA GLY A 471 -10.59 -5.11 9.84
C GLY A 471 -9.64 -6.04 10.58
N TYR A 472 -8.74 -5.41 11.33
CA TYR A 472 -8.34 -5.85 12.66
C TYR A 472 -9.53 -5.76 13.62
#